data_AF-A0A4U5VHL4-F1
#
_entry.id   AF-A0A4U5VHL4-F1
#
_cell.length_a   1.000
_cell.length_b   1.000
_cell.length_c   1.000
_cell.angle_alpha   90.00
_cell.angle_beta   90.00
_cell.angle_gamma   90.00
#
_symmetry.space_group_name_H-M   'P 1'
#
loop_
_entity.id
_entity.type
_entity.pdbx_description
1 polymer ?
#
loop_
_entity_poly.entity_id
_entity_poly.type
_entity_poly.pdbx_seq_one_letter_code
_entity_poly.pdbx_strand_id
1 'polypeptide(L)'
;MNFSEARAEVMQLLNRVDPRDLQKVLNWIRTSDQLDELLSDNRKVILQNISEHLRVRLPPEAMLPSETTAYSKMQQRIRPTLHVDGFLYDEDQVDALCEEGTMSRSYCLSCGSYRTAPLDFLSHSFSVSELQFLFENVLPDLSGRTLVDVGSRLGAVLYGGHVFSSASRLVGLEINEEFVKLQQEVLNKYKMTDRTQVTHTHTHTLQYNML
;
A
#
# COMPACT_ATOMS: atom_id res chain seq x y z
N MET A 1 -2.76 30.71 -9.39
CA MET A 1 -3.42 30.62 -10.70
C MET A 1 -4.59 29.66 -10.56
N ASN A 2 -5.80 30.04 -10.94
CA ASN A 2 -6.96 29.14 -10.92
C ASN A 2 -6.96 28.21 -12.16
N PHE A 3 -7.84 27.21 -12.20
CA PHE A 3 -7.88 26.24 -13.30
C PHE A 3 -8.05 26.88 -14.69
N SER A 4 -8.89 27.92 -14.78
CA SER A 4 -9.15 28.61 -16.05
C SER A 4 -7.90 29.35 -16.56
N GLU A 5 -7.24 30.09 -15.67
CA GLU A 5 -5.98 30.77 -15.95
C GLU A 5 -4.87 29.77 -16.31
N ALA A 6 -4.75 28.68 -15.54
CA ALA A 6 -3.74 27.64 -15.75
C ALA A 6 -3.91 26.93 -17.10
N ARG A 7 -5.15 26.59 -17.45
CA ARG A 7 -5.47 26.02 -18.76
C ARG A 7 -5.10 26.97 -19.89
N ALA A 8 -5.40 28.27 -19.76
CA ALA A 8 -5.06 29.25 -20.78
C ALA A 8 -3.55 29.38 -20.98
N GLU A 9 -2.78 29.42 -19.89
CA GLU A 9 -1.32 29.49 -19.90
C GLU A 9 -0.69 28.23 -20.52
N VAL A 10 -1.16 27.03 -20.18
CA VAL A 10 -0.70 25.78 -20.79
C VAL A 10 -0.97 25.77 -22.30
N MET A 11 -2.15 26.22 -22.74
CA MET A 11 -2.46 26.32 -24.17
C MET A 11 -1.57 27.33 -24.89
N GLN A 12 -1.24 28.47 -24.25
CA GLN A 12 -0.28 29.42 -24.81
C GLN A 12 1.13 28.84 -24.91
N LEU A 13 1.57 28.07 -23.91
CA LEU A 13 2.86 27.38 -23.95
C LEU A 13 2.91 26.38 -25.11
N LEU A 14 1.87 25.54 -25.25
CA LEU A 14 1.77 24.56 -26.34
C LEU A 14 1.77 25.23 -27.72
N ASN A 15 1.12 26.39 -27.86
CA ASN A 15 1.12 27.16 -29.11
C ASN A 15 2.49 27.74 -29.48
N ARG A 16 3.43 27.82 -28.53
CA ARG A 16 4.80 28.32 -28.76
C ARG A 16 5.79 27.20 -29.08
N VAL A 17 5.40 25.95 -28.91
CA VAL A 17 6.23 24.78 -29.25
C VAL A 17 6.36 24.69 -30.78
N ASP A 18 7.54 24.33 -31.26
CA ASP A 18 7.74 24.07 -32.70
C ASP A 18 6.74 23.00 -33.18
N PRO A 19 6.02 23.22 -34.30
CA PRO A 19 5.03 22.26 -34.80
C PRO A 19 5.58 20.84 -34.99
N ARG A 20 6.88 20.69 -35.25
CA ARG A 20 7.55 19.39 -35.44
C ARG A 20 7.74 18.62 -34.13
N ASP A 21 7.79 19.33 -33.01
CA ASP A 21 7.96 18.75 -31.67
C ASP A 21 6.67 18.74 -30.85
N LEU A 22 5.63 19.48 -31.26
CA LEU A 22 4.34 19.53 -30.58
C LEU A 22 3.75 18.13 -30.35
N GLN A 23 3.81 17.25 -31.35
CA GLN A 23 3.31 15.88 -31.22
C GLN A 23 4.11 15.06 -30.19
N LYS A 24 5.43 15.28 -30.09
CA LYS A 24 6.27 14.60 -29.09
C LYS A 24 5.96 15.11 -27.69
N VAL A 25 5.79 16.42 -27.53
CA VAL A 25 5.42 17.04 -26.25
C VAL A 25 4.04 16.57 -25.80
N LEU A 26 3.04 16.53 -26.69
CA LEU A 26 1.70 16.00 -26.36
C LEU A 26 1.73 14.52 -25.99
N ASN A 27 2.58 13.73 -26.65
CA ASN A 27 2.74 12.32 -26.29
C ASN A 27 3.40 12.18 -24.92
N TRP A 28 4.48 12.92 -24.67
CA TRP A 28 5.13 12.96 -23.35
C TRP A 28 4.16 13.37 -22.25
N ILE A 29 3.37 14.44 -22.42
CA ILE A 29 2.34 14.84 -21.42
C ILE A 29 1.34 13.71 -21.13
N ARG A 30 1.00 12.89 -22.12
CA ARG A 30 0.02 11.79 -21.94
C ARG A 30 0.60 10.55 -21.30
N THR A 31 1.91 10.33 -21.39
CA THR A 31 2.55 9.06 -21.03
C THR A 31 3.68 9.22 -20.01
N SER A 32 3.86 10.41 -19.43
CA SER A 32 4.98 10.71 -18.54
C SER A 32 4.53 10.74 -17.09
N ASP A 33 5.14 9.85 -16.30
CA ASP A 33 4.94 9.75 -14.86
C ASP A 33 5.56 10.94 -14.10
N GLN A 34 6.45 11.73 -14.75
CA GLN A 34 7.02 12.95 -14.17
C GLN A 34 5.97 14.02 -13.82
N LEU A 35 4.79 14.01 -14.47
CA LEU A 35 3.71 14.93 -14.12
C LEU A 35 2.99 14.48 -12.84
N ASP A 36 3.09 13.22 -12.45
CA ASP A 36 2.53 12.71 -11.19
C ASP A 36 3.34 13.22 -9.99
N GLU A 37 4.61 13.58 -10.17
CA GLU A 37 5.41 14.25 -9.14
C GLU A 37 4.86 15.65 -8.80
N LEU A 38 4.29 16.37 -9.78
CA LEU A 38 3.62 17.66 -9.55
C LEU A 38 2.30 17.52 -8.79
N LEU A 39 1.76 16.30 -8.78
CA LEU A 39 0.59 15.92 -8.01
C LEU A 39 0.98 15.36 -6.64
N SER A 40 2.24 15.50 -6.18
CA SER A 40 2.76 14.93 -4.92
C SER A 40 1.71 14.99 -3.84
N ASP A 41 1.01 13.89 -3.67
CA ASP A 41 -0.17 13.88 -2.85
C ASP A 41 0.35 13.72 -1.43
N ASN A 42 0.22 14.77 -0.61
CA ASN A 42 0.59 14.71 0.80
C ASN A 42 -0.03 13.47 1.48
N ARG A 43 -1.18 12.99 0.98
CA ARG A 43 -1.79 11.73 1.40
C ARG A 43 -0.91 10.51 1.09
N LYS A 44 -0.37 10.39 -0.13
CA LYS A 44 0.59 9.33 -0.50
C LYS A 44 1.86 9.42 0.35
N VAL A 45 2.40 10.63 0.54
CA VAL A 45 3.60 10.84 1.36
C VAL A 45 3.36 10.40 2.81
N ILE A 46 2.17 10.66 3.38
CA ILE A 46 1.80 10.15 4.70
C ILE A 46 1.83 8.61 4.70
N LEU A 47 1.24 7.95 3.71
CA LEU A 47 1.23 6.49 3.64
C LEU A 47 2.63 5.89 3.44
N GLN A 48 3.47 6.52 2.62
CA GLN A 48 4.87 6.13 2.43
C GLN A 48 5.66 6.23 3.75
N ASN A 49 5.51 7.33 4.49
CA ASN A 49 6.14 7.47 5.82
C ASN A 49 5.63 6.41 6.81
N ILE A 50 4.34 6.06 6.76
CA ILE A 50 3.81 4.95 7.57
C ILE A 50 4.47 3.63 7.17
N SER A 51 4.57 3.34 5.87
CA SER A 51 5.20 2.12 5.36
C SER A 51 6.66 2.00 5.84
N GLU A 52 7.45 3.07 5.70
CA GLU A 52 8.84 3.13 6.17
C GLU A 52 8.96 2.89 7.67
N HIS A 53 8.07 3.51 8.46
CA HIS A 53 8.02 3.32 9.89
C HIS A 53 7.71 1.87 10.29
N LEU A 54 6.83 1.20 9.54
CA LEU A 54 6.48 -0.21 9.77
C LEU A 54 7.63 -1.15 9.38
N ARG A 55 8.36 -0.88 8.28
CA ARG A 55 9.50 -1.69 7.85
C ARG A 55 10.58 -1.83 8.93
N VAL A 56 10.83 -0.78 9.71
CA VAL A 56 11.83 -0.81 10.80
C VAL A 56 11.42 -1.75 11.95
N ARG A 57 10.14 -2.11 12.04
CA ARG A 57 9.56 -2.89 13.14
C ARG A 57 9.16 -4.32 12.74
N LEU A 58 9.19 -4.62 11.46
CA LEU A 58 8.73 -5.89 10.90
C LEU A 58 9.90 -6.59 10.21
N PRO A 59 9.91 -7.92 10.19
CA PRO A 59 10.82 -8.63 9.30
C PRO A 59 10.49 -8.33 7.83
N PRO A 60 11.42 -8.54 6.89
CA PRO A 60 11.19 -8.27 5.46
C PRO A 60 9.94 -8.92 4.88
N GLU A 61 9.59 -10.12 5.35
CA GLU A 61 8.40 -10.88 4.94
C GLU A 61 7.10 -10.34 5.54
N ALA A 62 7.17 -9.32 6.39
CA ALA A 62 6.04 -8.67 7.06
C ALA A 62 5.13 -9.62 7.84
N MET A 63 5.72 -10.68 8.42
CA MET A 63 5.02 -11.65 9.25
C MET A 63 5.58 -11.69 10.66
N LEU A 64 4.69 -11.57 11.65
CA LEU A 64 5.10 -11.67 13.05
C LEU A 64 5.31 -13.14 13.45
N PRO A 65 6.25 -13.45 14.36
CA PRO A 65 6.43 -14.81 14.89
C PRO A 65 5.17 -15.39 15.55
N SER A 66 4.26 -14.54 16.03
CA SER A 66 2.97 -14.92 16.59
C SER A 66 1.94 -15.38 15.56
N GLU A 67 2.18 -15.18 14.26
CA GLU A 67 1.33 -15.70 13.17
C GLU A 67 1.63 -17.20 12.90
N THR A 68 1.71 -18.03 13.95
CA THR A 68 2.22 -19.42 13.89
C THR A 68 1.45 -20.30 12.90
N THR A 69 0.14 -20.10 12.76
CA THR A 69 -0.72 -20.85 11.82
C THR A 69 -0.43 -20.48 10.36
N ALA A 70 -0.20 -19.19 10.07
CA ALA A 70 0.15 -18.73 8.73
C ALA A 70 1.54 -19.26 8.34
N TYR A 71 2.49 -19.13 9.27
CA TYR A 71 3.85 -19.63 9.10
C TYR A 71 3.89 -21.14 8.83
N SER A 72 3.12 -21.94 9.58
CA SER A 72 3.04 -23.39 9.39
C SER A 72 2.45 -23.78 8.04
N LYS A 73 1.41 -23.07 7.56
CA LYS A 73 0.84 -23.31 6.22
C LYS A 73 1.80 -22.95 5.10
N MET A 74 2.64 -21.93 5.29
CA MET A 74 3.66 -21.55 4.32
C MET A 74 4.75 -22.60 4.19
N GLN A 75 5.22 -23.15 5.30
CA GLN A 75 6.22 -24.22 5.29
C GLN A 75 5.74 -25.50 4.61
N GLN A 76 4.41 -25.70 4.53
CA GLN A 76 3.81 -26.86 3.85
C GLN A 76 3.70 -26.70 2.33
N ARG A 77 4.10 -25.55 1.76
CA ARG A 77 4.04 -25.34 0.31
C ARG A 77 5.11 -26.14 -0.42
N ILE A 78 4.72 -26.74 -1.54
CA ILE A 78 5.57 -27.59 -2.39
C ILE A 78 6.70 -26.78 -3.04
N ARG A 79 6.47 -25.48 -3.29
CA ARG A 79 7.45 -24.55 -3.86
C ARG A 79 7.79 -23.46 -2.84
N PRO A 80 9.06 -23.06 -2.73
CA PRO A 80 9.42 -21.91 -1.92
C PRO A 80 8.78 -20.66 -2.51
N THR A 81 8.06 -19.92 -1.66
CA THR A 81 7.33 -18.70 -2.02
C THR A 81 7.83 -17.58 -1.13
N LEU A 82 8.21 -16.45 -1.71
CA LEU A 82 8.54 -15.26 -0.96
C LEU A 82 7.30 -14.38 -0.82
N HIS A 83 7.03 -13.98 0.41
CA HIS A 83 5.90 -13.13 0.75
C HIS A 83 6.40 -11.71 0.88
N VAL A 84 5.80 -10.80 0.13
CA VAL A 84 6.08 -9.37 0.20
C VAL A 84 4.78 -8.68 0.57
N ASP A 85 4.82 -7.65 1.39
CA ASP A 85 3.64 -6.85 1.68
C ASP A 85 3.62 -5.62 0.76
N GLY A 86 2.64 -5.53 -0.14
CA GLY A 86 2.57 -4.45 -1.13
C GLY A 86 2.42 -3.06 -0.52
N PHE A 87 1.92 -2.94 0.72
CA PHE A 87 1.90 -1.66 1.43
C PHE A 87 3.29 -1.25 1.91
N LEU A 88 4.12 -2.24 2.26
CA LEU A 88 5.49 -1.99 2.71
C LEU A 88 6.45 -1.84 1.55
N TYR A 89 6.35 -2.65 0.49
CA TYR A 89 7.30 -2.61 -0.62
C TYR A 89 6.55 -2.53 -1.94
N ASP A 90 6.77 -1.45 -2.69
CA ASP A 90 6.36 -1.36 -4.09
C ASP A 90 7.27 -2.22 -4.99
N GLU A 91 6.90 -2.36 -6.26
CA GLU A 91 7.64 -3.22 -7.21
C GLU A 91 9.09 -2.74 -7.38
N ASP A 92 9.31 -1.42 -7.47
CA ASP A 92 10.65 -0.85 -7.61
C ASP A 92 11.53 -1.13 -6.37
N GLN A 93 10.96 -1.07 -5.17
CA GLN A 93 11.64 -1.41 -3.92
C GLN A 93 11.97 -2.90 -3.82
N VAL A 94 11.08 -3.78 -4.28
CA VAL A 94 11.36 -5.22 -4.36
C VAL A 94 12.52 -5.47 -5.31
N ASP A 95 12.55 -4.78 -6.44
CA ASP A 95 13.59 -4.90 -7.46
C ASP A 95 14.94 -4.44 -6.92
N ALA A 96 14.99 -3.29 -6.26
CA ALA A 96 16.18 -2.79 -5.57
C ALA A 96 16.70 -3.78 -4.52
N LEU A 97 15.81 -4.34 -3.67
CA LEU A 97 16.20 -5.35 -2.67
C LEU A 97 16.77 -6.63 -3.32
N CYS A 98 16.29 -6.99 -4.51
CA CYS A 98 16.83 -8.11 -5.27
C CYS A 98 18.22 -7.80 -5.86
N GLU A 99 18.43 -6.59 -6.35
CA GLU A 99 19.73 -6.14 -6.88
C GLU A 99 20.80 -6.03 -5.80
N GLU A 100 20.42 -5.58 -4.61
CA GLU A 100 21.30 -5.49 -3.43
C GLU A 100 21.64 -6.87 -2.81
N GLY A 101 20.95 -7.93 -3.24
CA GLY A 101 21.13 -9.28 -2.72
C GLY A 101 20.47 -9.54 -1.35
N THR A 102 19.71 -8.56 -0.83
CA THR A 102 18.90 -8.68 0.38
C THR A 102 17.70 -9.60 0.15
N MET A 103 17.21 -9.65 -1.08
CA MET A 103 16.14 -10.51 -1.55
C MET A 103 16.61 -11.33 -2.77
N SER A 104 16.01 -12.49 -3.01
CA SER A 104 16.30 -13.28 -4.22
C SER A 104 15.02 -13.58 -4.97
N ARG A 105 15.09 -13.51 -6.31
CA ARG A 105 14.03 -14.00 -7.21
C ARG A 105 14.11 -15.49 -7.50
N SER A 106 15.13 -16.17 -6.99
CA SER A 106 15.38 -17.59 -7.27
C SER A 106 15.88 -18.35 -6.05
N TYR A 107 15.61 -19.66 -6.01
CA TYR A 107 16.11 -20.55 -4.97
C TYR A 107 16.94 -21.68 -5.58
N CYS A 108 17.90 -22.19 -4.84
CA CYS A 108 18.72 -23.31 -5.27
C CYS A 108 17.91 -24.62 -5.23
N LEU A 109 17.89 -25.38 -6.32
CA LEU A 109 17.31 -26.74 -6.35
C LEU A 109 18.14 -27.73 -5.52
N SER A 110 19.40 -27.39 -5.24
CA SER A 110 20.28 -28.05 -4.30
C SER A 110 21.12 -26.97 -3.64
N CYS A 111 21.08 -26.87 -2.31
CA CYS A 111 21.72 -25.76 -1.57
C CYS A 111 23.19 -25.60 -1.97
N GLY A 112 23.61 -24.36 -2.25
CA GLY A 112 24.97 -24.04 -2.71
C GLY A 112 25.26 -24.34 -4.19
N SER A 113 24.28 -24.82 -4.97
CA SER A 113 24.45 -25.04 -6.40
C SER A 113 24.04 -23.83 -7.24
N TYR A 114 24.60 -23.73 -8.44
CA TYR A 114 24.17 -22.76 -9.46
C TYR A 114 22.88 -23.15 -10.19
N ARG A 115 22.29 -24.31 -9.85
CA ARG A 115 21.03 -24.77 -10.43
C ARG A 115 19.88 -24.15 -9.63
N THR A 116 19.35 -23.05 -10.13
CA THR A 116 18.26 -22.32 -9.48
C THR A 116 16.93 -22.50 -10.21
N ALA A 117 15.84 -22.26 -9.49
CA ALA A 117 14.49 -22.13 -10.02
C ALA A 117 13.85 -20.83 -9.49
N PRO A 118 12.89 -20.23 -10.21
CA PRO A 118 12.24 -19.00 -9.78
C PRO A 118 11.47 -19.21 -8.47
N LEU A 119 11.51 -18.20 -7.60
CA LEU A 119 10.65 -18.08 -6.43
C LEU A 119 9.29 -17.52 -6.85
N ASP A 120 8.22 -18.06 -6.28
CA ASP A 120 6.90 -17.44 -6.41
C ASP A 120 6.83 -16.22 -5.47
N PHE A 121 6.45 -15.05 -5.96
CA PHE A 121 6.19 -13.86 -5.14
C PHE A 121 4.70 -13.73 -4.88
N LEU A 122 4.32 -13.52 -3.63
CA LEU A 122 2.94 -13.20 -3.28
C LEU A 122 2.89 -11.88 -2.50
N SER A 123 2.15 -10.91 -3.04
CA SER A 123 1.77 -9.69 -2.32
C SER A 123 0.58 -9.95 -1.41
N HIS A 124 0.66 -9.58 -0.13
CA HIS A 124 -0.41 -9.83 0.87
C HIS A 124 -1.17 -8.57 1.30
N SER A 125 -1.09 -7.49 0.54
CA SER A 125 -1.75 -6.22 0.87
C SER A 125 -1.89 -5.34 -0.38
N PHE A 126 -2.63 -4.24 -0.23
CA PHE A 126 -2.69 -3.18 -1.24
C PHE A 126 -1.46 -2.26 -1.12
N SER A 127 -0.87 -1.93 -2.26
CA SER A 127 0.08 -0.83 -2.39
C SER A 127 -0.56 0.54 -2.15
N VAL A 128 0.26 1.56 -1.92
CA VAL A 128 -0.20 2.96 -1.78
C VAL A 128 -1.02 3.41 -3.00
N SER A 129 -0.57 3.04 -4.22
CA SER A 129 -1.26 3.37 -5.46
C SER A 129 -2.59 2.63 -5.61
N GLU A 130 -2.65 1.35 -5.24
CA GLU A 130 -3.90 0.59 -5.25
C GLU A 130 -4.90 1.10 -4.19
N LEU A 131 -4.42 1.49 -3.01
CA LEU A 131 -5.26 2.12 -1.98
C LEU A 131 -5.86 3.43 -2.49
N GLN A 132 -5.05 4.30 -3.09
CA GLN A 132 -5.57 5.53 -3.69
C GLN A 132 -6.64 5.21 -4.75
N PHE A 133 -6.32 4.30 -5.67
CA PHE A 133 -7.24 3.92 -6.73
C PHE A 133 -8.56 3.38 -6.16
N LEU A 134 -8.49 2.48 -5.17
CA LEU A 134 -9.65 1.92 -4.48
C LEU A 134 -10.56 3.00 -3.89
N PHE A 135 -10.00 3.94 -3.14
CA PHE A 135 -10.80 4.97 -2.44
C PHE A 135 -11.29 6.10 -3.35
N GLU A 136 -10.52 6.49 -4.35
CA GLU A 136 -10.87 7.62 -5.22
C GLU A 136 -11.71 7.19 -6.44
N ASN A 137 -11.61 5.93 -6.89
CA ASN A 137 -12.20 5.50 -8.17
C ASN A 137 -13.14 4.30 -8.07
N VAL A 138 -13.00 3.43 -7.05
CA VAL A 138 -13.78 2.18 -6.96
C VAL A 138 -14.90 2.29 -5.94
N LEU A 139 -14.59 2.78 -4.73
CA LEU A 139 -15.56 2.89 -3.66
C LEU A 139 -16.52 4.08 -3.89
N PRO A 140 -17.79 3.98 -3.45
CA PRO A 140 -18.71 5.11 -3.48
C PRO A 140 -18.29 6.17 -2.44
N ASP A 141 -18.90 7.35 -2.51
CA ASP A 141 -18.73 8.36 -1.44
C ASP A 141 -19.12 7.76 -0.07
N LEU A 142 -18.18 7.85 0.86
CA LEU A 142 -18.29 7.31 2.21
C LEU A 142 -18.72 8.36 3.24
N SER A 143 -19.06 9.58 2.83
CA SER A 143 -19.56 10.64 3.70
C SER A 143 -20.72 10.13 4.57
N GLY A 144 -20.61 10.32 5.90
CA GLY A 144 -21.62 9.85 6.85
C GLY A 144 -21.59 8.34 7.14
N ARG A 145 -20.68 7.57 6.52
CA ARG A 145 -20.62 6.11 6.64
C ARG A 145 -19.47 5.64 7.53
N THR A 146 -19.62 4.43 8.04
CA THR A 146 -18.55 3.68 8.71
C THR A 146 -17.99 2.64 7.76
N LEU A 147 -16.67 2.63 7.59
CA LEU A 147 -15.96 1.54 6.90
C LEU A 147 -15.36 0.60 7.94
N VAL A 148 -15.57 -0.70 7.75
CA VAL A 148 -15.03 -1.75 8.61
C VAL A 148 -14.07 -2.61 7.80
N ASP A 149 -12.83 -2.70 8.27
CA ASP A 149 -11.76 -3.51 7.69
C ASP A 149 -11.54 -4.76 8.55
N VAL A 150 -11.90 -5.93 8.03
CA VAL A 150 -11.85 -7.21 8.76
C VAL A 150 -10.58 -7.96 8.43
N GLY A 151 -9.77 -8.25 9.44
CA GLY A 151 -8.43 -8.79 9.24
C GLY A 151 -7.45 -7.71 8.81
N SER A 152 -7.50 -6.56 9.50
CA SER A 152 -6.79 -5.35 9.11
C SER A 152 -5.25 -5.48 9.08
N ARG A 153 -4.64 -6.52 9.70
CA ARG A 153 -3.19 -6.80 9.74
C ARG A 153 -2.34 -5.56 10.04
N LEU A 154 -1.69 -4.98 9.03
CA LEU A 154 -0.84 -3.81 9.17
C LEU A 154 -1.60 -2.48 9.19
N GLY A 155 -2.90 -2.48 8.91
CA GLY A 155 -3.77 -1.30 8.89
C GLY A 155 -3.78 -0.52 7.57
N ALA A 156 -3.21 -1.07 6.49
CA ALA A 156 -3.05 -0.39 5.20
C ALA A 156 -4.36 0.24 4.68
N VAL A 157 -5.46 -0.51 4.71
CA VAL A 157 -6.79 -0.03 4.26
C VAL A 157 -7.32 1.08 5.19
N LEU A 158 -7.07 0.99 6.49
CA LEU A 158 -7.49 2.03 7.45
C LEU A 158 -6.73 3.33 7.23
N TYR A 159 -5.42 3.25 6.98
CA TYR A 159 -4.59 4.43 6.70
C TYR A 159 -4.98 5.05 5.37
N GLY A 160 -5.14 4.22 4.33
CA GLY A 160 -5.65 4.64 3.01
C GLY A 160 -7.00 5.33 3.12
N GLY A 161 -7.95 4.72 3.83
CA GLY A 161 -9.26 5.31 4.06
C GLY A 161 -9.20 6.61 4.86
N HIS A 162 -8.25 6.74 5.80
CA HIS A 162 -8.08 7.97 6.57
C HIS A 162 -7.55 9.14 5.72
N VAL A 163 -6.71 8.87 4.73
CA VAL A 163 -6.17 9.95 3.91
C VAL A 163 -7.06 10.22 2.69
N PHE A 164 -7.58 9.18 2.03
CA PHE A 164 -8.28 9.29 0.74
C PHE A 164 -9.80 9.35 0.82
N SER A 165 -10.43 9.09 1.98
CA SER A 165 -11.89 9.03 2.07
C SER A 165 -12.51 10.00 3.08
N SER A 166 -13.76 10.33 2.82
CA SER A 166 -14.68 11.10 3.66
C SER A 166 -15.41 10.27 4.73
N ALA A 167 -15.04 8.99 4.93
CA ALA A 167 -15.70 8.10 5.89
C ALA A 167 -15.77 8.72 7.28
N SER A 168 -16.96 8.74 7.90
CA SER A 168 -17.11 9.31 9.24
C SER A 168 -16.38 8.50 10.30
N ARG A 169 -16.26 7.19 10.10
CA ARG A 169 -15.52 6.29 10.99
C ARG A 169 -14.83 5.18 10.20
N LEU A 170 -13.63 4.81 10.64
CA LEU A 170 -12.84 3.69 10.12
C LEU A 170 -12.57 2.73 11.28
N VAL A 171 -12.97 1.47 11.14
CA VAL A 171 -12.85 0.46 12.20
C VAL A 171 -12.08 -0.75 11.69
N GLY A 172 -10.88 -0.95 12.22
CA GLY A 172 -10.09 -2.15 12.02
C GLY A 172 -10.46 -3.25 13.00
N LEU A 173 -10.67 -4.46 12.50
CA LEU A 173 -10.88 -5.64 13.32
C LEU A 173 -9.69 -6.58 13.08
N GLU A 174 -8.99 -6.93 14.16
CA GLU A 174 -7.78 -7.75 14.07
C GLU A 174 -7.72 -8.76 15.22
N ILE A 175 -7.29 -9.99 14.91
CA ILE A 175 -7.21 -11.10 15.86
C ILE A 175 -5.83 -11.19 16.52
N ASN A 176 -4.79 -10.66 15.87
CA ASN A 176 -3.45 -10.62 16.45
C ASN A 176 -3.26 -9.34 17.27
N GLU A 177 -3.11 -9.51 18.59
CA GLU A 177 -2.93 -8.39 19.52
C GLU A 177 -1.67 -7.54 19.24
N GLU A 178 -0.60 -8.12 18.71
CA GLU A 178 0.61 -7.38 18.35
C GLU A 178 0.36 -6.47 17.16
N PHE A 179 -0.42 -6.91 16.17
CA PHE A 179 -0.86 -6.04 15.08
C PHE A 179 -1.77 -4.93 15.58
N VAL A 180 -2.70 -5.21 16.49
CA VAL A 180 -3.55 -4.17 17.10
C VAL A 180 -2.69 -3.10 17.78
N LYS A 181 -1.67 -3.51 18.54
CA LYS A 181 -0.71 -2.59 19.19
C LYS A 181 0.05 -1.77 18.15
N LEU A 182 0.62 -2.42 17.14
CA LEU A 182 1.36 -1.78 16.06
C LEU A 182 0.49 -0.73 15.34
N GLN A 183 -0.74 -1.10 14.99
CA GLN A 183 -1.66 -0.19 14.34
C GLN A 183 -2.03 0.99 15.24
N GLN A 184 -2.30 0.77 16.53
CA GLN A 184 -2.62 1.84 17.48
C GLN A 184 -1.47 2.84 17.63
N GLU A 185 -0.23 2.36 17.63
CA GLU A 185 0.95 3.22 17.65
C GLU A 185 1.07 4.09 16.39
N VAL A 186 0.79 3.53 15.20
CA VAL A 186 0.71 4.30 13.96
C VAL A 186 -0.39 5.35 14.03
N LEU A 187 -1.61 4.97 14.45
CA LEU A 187 -2.73 5.90 14.54
C LEU A 187 -2.41 7.08 15.47
N ASN A 188 -1.78 6.82 16.60
CA ASN A 188 -1.35 7.86 17.54
C ASN A 188 -0.27 8.77 16.94
N LYS A 189 0.77 8.18 16.34
CA LYS A 189 1.91 8.91 15.76
C LYS A 189 1.50 9.84 14.62
N TYR A 190 0.59 9.37 13.77
CA TYR A 190 0.09 10.12 12.61
C TYR A 190 -1.21 10.89 12.90
N LYS A 191 -1.66 10.93 14.16
CA LYS A 191 -2.85 11.66 14.63
C LYS A 191 -4.14 11.29 13.89
N MET A 192 -4.33 10.01 13.61
CA MET A 192 -5.48 9.47 12.88
C MET A 192 -6.62 8.97 13.79
N THR A 193 -6.48 9.16 15.11
CA THR A 193 -7.41 8.64 16.12
C THR A 193 -8.72 9.42 16.24
N ASP A 194 -8.88 10.54 15.54
CA ASP A 194 -10.11 11.33 15.52
C ASP A 194 -11.29 10.56 14.90
N ARG A 195 -11.01 9.65 13.96
CA ARG A 195 -12.04 8.83 13.30
C ARG A 195 -11.64 7.40 12.95
N THR A 196 -10.37 7.03 13.17
CA THR A 196 -9.89 5.65 12.96
C THR A 196 -9.64 4.96 14.29
N GLN A 197 -10.11 3.72 14.41
CA GLN A 197 -9.92 2.88 15.59
C GLN A 197 -9.62 1.44 15.18
N VAL A 198 -8.94 0.69 16.04
CA VAL A 198 -8.65 -0.73 15.85
C VAL A 198 -9.08 -1.50 17.09
N THR A 199 -9.74 -2.63 16.87
CA THR A 199 -10.28 -3.47 17.94
C THR A 199 -9.70 -4.88 17.81
N HIS A 200 -9.16 -5.38 18.93
CA HIS A 200 -8.81 -6.79 19.06
C HIS A 200 -10.09 -7.63 19.13
N THR A 201 -10.38 -8.43 18.10
CA THR A 201 -11.60 -9.23 18.04
C THR A 201 -11.43 -10.49 17.20
N HIS A 202 -12.23 -11.51 17.51
CA HIS A 202 -12.35 -12.69 16.67
C HIS A 202 -13.52 -12.50 15.70
N THR A 203 -13.42 -13.01 14.48
CA THR A 203 -14.51 -12.87 13.48
C THR A 203 -15.80 -13.58 13.92
N HIS A 204 -15.70 -14.68 14.68
CA HIS A 204 -16.85 -15.37 15.28
C HIS A 204 -17.63 -14.51 16.30
N THR A 205 -16.99 -13.51 16.92
CA THR A 205 -17.65 -12.59 17.88
C THR A 205 -18.48 -11.49 17.21
N LEU A 206 -18.38 -11.31 15.88
CA LEU A 206 -19.11 -10.26 15.16
C LEU A 206 -20.59 -10.59 14.91
N GLN A 207 -20.99 -11.87 15.01
CA GLN A 207 -22.39 -12.28 14.86
C GLN A 207 -23.31 -11.79 15.99
N TYR A 208 -22.77 -11.35 17.14
CA TYR A 208 -23.57 -11.03 18.32
C TYR A 208 -23.66 -9.53 18.67
N ASN A 209 -22.80 -8.68 18.09
CA ASN A 209 -22.66 -7.28 18.51
C ASN A 209 -22.88 -6.23 17.40
N MET A 210 -23.30 -6.62 16.20
CA MET A 210 -23.58 -5.69 15.07
C MET A 210 -24.97 -5.86 14.43
N LEU A 211 -25.91 -6.48 15.14
CA LEU A 211 -27.36 -6.41 14.85
C LEU A 211 -28.07 -5.65 15.98
#